data_AF-A0AA43FGU4-F1
#
_entry.id   AF-A0AA43FGU4-F1
#
_cell.length_a   1.000
_cell.length_b   1.000
_cell.length_c   1.000
_cell.angle_alpha   90.00
_cell.angle_beta   90.00
_cell.angle_gamma   90.00
#
_symmetry.space_group_name_H-M   'P 1'
#
loop_
_entity.id
_entity.type
_entity.pdbx_description
1 polymer ?
#
loop_
_entity_poly.entity_id
_entity_poly.type
_entity_poly.pdbx_seq_one_letter_code
_entity_poly.pdbx_strand_id
1 'polypeptide(L)' 'MARLKRFEHHRFLGARDTMVFYDCDDADDYAELAAREEAEHLTMRNLISTFGPDNAPEALNRGFRTP' A
#
# COMPACT_ATOMS: atom_id res chain seq x y z
N MET A 1 -5.03 -7.39 12.72
CA MET A 1 -4.30 -6.95 11.52
C MET A 1 -5.33 -6.39 10.58
N ALA A 2 -5.30 -5.08 10.37
CA ALA A 2 -6.26 -4.40 9.52
C ALA A 2 -5.69 -4.40 8.10
N ARG A 3 -6.48 -4.83 7.11
CA ARG A 3 -6.04 -4.96 5.72
C ARG A 3 -7.13 -4.46 4.80
N LEU A 4 -6.77 -3.93 3.64
CA LEU A 4 -7.74 -3.58 2.62
C LEU A 4 -8.40 -4.87 2.11
N LYS A 5 -9.73 -4.87 2.00
CA LYS A 5 -10.53 -6.08 1.69
C LYS A 5 -10.11 -6.77 0.38
N ARG A 6 -9.61 -6.01 -0.60
CA ARG A 6 -9.13 -6.54 -1.89
C ARG A 6 -7.69 -7.11 -1.83
N PHE A 7 -6.95 -6.76 -0.80
CA PHE A 7 -5.52 -7.05 -0.66
C PHE A 7 -5.20 -7.74 0.67
N GLU A 8 -6.13 -8.55 1.18
CA GLU A 8 -6.02 -9.21 2.49
C GLU A 8 -4.79 -10.11 2.64
N HIS A 9 -4.22 -10.59 1.53
CA HIS A 9 -3.03 -11.44 1.51
C HIS A 9 -1.70 -10.68 1.36
N HIS A 10 -1.73 -9.37 1.17
CA HIS A 10 -0.53 -8.55 0.97
C HIS A 10 -0.27 -7.68 2.19
N ARG A 11 0.97 -7.69 2.66
CA ARG A 11 1.47 -6.82 3.72
C ARG A 11 1.87 -5.46 3.17
N PHE A 12 2.62 -5.42 2.07
CA PHE A 12 3.11 -4.17 1.50
C PHE A 12 2.25 -3.72 0.33
N LEU A 13 1.73 -2.50 0.40
CA LEU A 13 0.90 -1.90 -0.65
C LEU A 13 1.49 -0.58 -1.11
N GLY A 14 1.67 -0.44 -2.42
CA GLY A 14 2.18 0.78 -3.04
C GLY A 14 1.07 1.65 -3.61
N ALA A 15 1.01 2.91 -3.21
CA ALA A 15 0.22 3.95 -3.87
C ALA A 15 1.00 4.51 -5.07
N ARG A 16 0.52 4.24 -6.29
CA ARG A 16 1.20 4.53 -7.56
C ARG A 16 1.20 6.00 -7.95
N ASP A 17 0.29 6.77 -7.39
CA ASP A 17 0.15 8.22 -7.63
C ASP A 17 1.27 9.01 -6.95
N THR A 18 1.66 8.56 -5.76
CA THR A 18 2.66 9.19 -4.90
C THR A 18 3.97 8.42 -4.90
N MET A 19 3.98 7.19 -5.42
CA MET A 19 5.10 6.24 -5.36
C MET A 19 5.55 6.01 -3.91
N VAL A 20 4.58 5.89 -2.99
CA VAL A 20 4.80 5.58 -1.57
C VAL A 20 4.27 4.18 -1.30
N PHE A 21 5.00 3.37 -0.53
CA PHE A 21 4.50 2.07 -0.07
C PHE A 21 4.25 2.08 1.43
N TYR A 22 3.23 1.34 1.85
CA TYR A 22 2.76 1.27 3.22
C TYR A 22 2.86 -0.17 3.72
N ASP A 23 3.30 -0.36 4.96
CA ASP A 23 3.26 -1.63 5.66
C ASP A 23 1.91 -1.79 6.38
N CYS A 24 1.04 -2.67 5.89
CA CYS A 24 -0.28 -2.90 6.49
C CYS A 24 -0.22 -3.63 7.84
N ASP A 25 0.93 -4.18 8.23
CA ASP A 25 1.12 -4.71 9.59
C ASP A 25 1.52 -3.59 10.59
N ASP A 26 1.96 -2.42 10.10
CA ASP A 26 2.16 -1.22 10.90
C ASP A 26 0.85 -0.41 11.00
N ALA A 27 0.52 0.04 12.21
CA ALA A 27 -0.78 0.65 12.48
C ALA A 27 -0.91 2.07 11.92
N ASP A 28 0.20 2.82 11.89
CA ASP A 28 0.22 4.21 11.42
C ASP A 28 0.17 4.24 9.88
N ASP A 29 1.00 3.40 9.23
CA ASP A 29 0.98 3.22 7.78
C ASP A 29 -0.39 2.74 7.28
N TYR A 30 -1.01 1.77 7.96
CA TYR A 30 -2.34 1.30 7.60
C TYR A 30 -3.39 2.40 7.75
N ALA A 31 -3.35 3.17 8.83
CA ALA A 31 -4.31 4.24 9.08
C ALA A 31 -4.23 5.32 7.99
N GLU A 32 -3.02 5.71 7.57
CA GLU A 32 -2.82 6.63 6.47
C GLU A 32 -3.36 6.06 5.15
N LEU A 33 -2.96 4.83 4.80
CA LEU A 33 -3.43 4.17 3.57
C LEU A 33 -4.95 4.03 3.54
N ALA A 34 -5.57 3.69 4.67
CA ALA A 34 -7.03 3.56 4.79
C ALA A 34 -7.74 4.90 4.61
N ALA A 35 -7.23 5.97 5.23
CA ALA A 35 -7.76 7.33 5.05
C ALA A 35 -7.66 7.78 3.59
N ARG A 36 -6.56 7.46 2.91
CA ARG A 36 -6.38 7.76 1.48
C ARG A 36 -7.27 6.92 0.59
N GLU A 37 -7.44 5.63 0.88
CA GLU A 37 -8.40 4.78 0.15
C GLU A 37 -9.83 5.33 0.28
N GLU A 38 -10.23 5.79 1.47
CA GLU A 38 -11.56 6.38 1.70
C GLU A 38 -11.73 7.71 0.96
N ALA A 39 -10.73 8.61 1.03
CA ALA A 39 -10.81 9.94 0.42
C ALA A 39 -10.66 9.91 -1.11
N GLU A 40 -9.80 9.04 -1.64
CA GLU A 40 -9.37 9.08 -3.04
C GLU A 40 -9.80 7.86 -3.86
N HIS A 41 -10.36 6.83 -3.22
CA HIS A 41 -10.76 5.56 -3.84
C HIS A 41 -9.64 4.92 -4.66
N LEU A 42 -8.44 4.84 -4.08
CA LEU A 42 -7.22 4.37 -4.75
C LEU A 42 -7.43 2.99 -5.42
N THR A 43 -8.15 2.08 -4.77
CA THR A 43 -8.45 0.74 -5.28
C THR A 43 -9.38 0.79 -6.49
N MET A 44 -10.43 1.62 -6.47
CA MET A 44 -11.32 1.77 -7.62
C MET A 44 -10.61 2.43 -8.81
N ARG A 45 -9.64 3.31 -8.54
CA ARG A 45 -8.82 3.98 -9.56
C ARG A 45 -7.63 3.16 -10.04
N ASN A 46 -7.46 1.91 -9.57
CA ASN A 46 -6.31 1.04 -9.87
C ASN A 46 -4.95 1.69 -9.54
N LEU A 47 -4.90 2.49 -8.47
CA LEU A 47 -3.70 3.18 -7.99
C LEU A 47 -2.95 2.40 -6.90
N ILE A 48 -3.48 1.27 -6.43
CA ILE A 48 -2.76 0.37 -5.53
C ILE A 48 -1.95 -0.65 -6.34
N SER A 49 -0.71 -0.89 -5.93
CA SER A 49 0.17 -1.93 -6.46
C SER A 49 0.58 -2.89 -5.35
N THR A 50 0.66 -4.17 -5.69
CA THR A 50 1.22 -5.20 -4.84
C THR A 50 2.62 -5.58 -5.34
N PHE A 51 3.41 -6.15 -4.45
CA PHE A 51 4.79 -6.52 -4.72
C PHE A 51 4.93 -8.04 -4.72
N GLY A 52 5.80 -8.54 -5.60
CA GLY A 52 6.11 -9.96 -5.74
C GLY A 52 7.61 -10.11 -5.92
N PRO A 53 8.36 -10.49 -4.87
CA PRO A 53 7.93 -10.90 -3.52
C PRO A 53 7.33 -9.76 -2.67
N ASP A 54 6.46 -10.11 -1.72
CA ASP A 54 5.80 -9.15 -0.81
C ASP A 54 6.75 -8.72 0.33
N ASN A 55 7.74 -7.91 -0.02
CA ASN A 55 8.72 -7.37 0.93
C ASN A 55 9.07 -5.91 0.61
N ALA A 56 9.55 -5.18 1.63
CA ALA A 56 9.95 -3.78 1.46
C ALA A 56 11.06 -3.56 0.41
N PRO A 57 12.11 -4.41 0.31
CA PRO A 57 13.11 -4.26 -0.75
C PRO A 57 12.56 -4.27 -2.17
N GLU A 58 11.54 -5.09 -2.47
CA GLU A 58 10.91 -5.13 -3.80
C GLU A 58 10.18 -3.82 -4.11
N ALA A 59 9.50 -3.23 -3.11
CA ALA A 59 8.86 -1.92 -3.26
C ALA A 59 9.90 -0.82 -3.59
N LEU A 60 11.01 -0.81 -2.84
CA LEU A 60 12.12 0.13 -3.05
C LEU A 60 12.76 -0.05 -4.44
N ASN A 61 13.00 -1.28 -4.87
CA ASN A 61 13.56 -1.59 -6.20
C ASN A 61 12.65 -1.14 -7.34
N ARG A 62 11.33 -1.06 -7.11
CA ARG A 62 10.34 -0.52 -8.06
C ARG A 62 10.20 0.99 -7.99
N GLY A 63 11.02 1.66 -7.19
CA GLY A 63 11.03 3.12 -7.06
C GLY A 63 9.99 3.68 -6.10
N PHE A 64 9.36 2.84 -5.27
CA PHE A 64 8.54 3.32 -4.17
C PHE A 64 9.43 3.76 -3.00
N ARG A 65 8.93 4.66 -2.17
CA ARG A 65 9.58 5.11 -0.92
C ARG A 65 8.65 4.88 0.27
N THR A 66 9.20 4.95 1.48
CA THR A 66 8.41 4.98 2.72
C THR A 66 7.67 6.32 2.84
N PRO A 67 6.51 6.36 3.52
CA PRO A 67 5.76 7.59 3.79
C PRO A 67 6.57 8.59 4.62
#